data_AF-A0A9E0UKL1-F1
#
_entry.id   AF-A0A9E0UKL1-F1
#
_cell.length_a   1.000
_cell.length_b   1.000
_cell.length_c   1.000
_cell.angle_alpha   90.00
_cell.angle_beta   90.00
_cell.angle_gamma   90.00
#
_symmetry.space_group_name_H-M   'P 1'
#
loop_
_entity.id
_entity.type
_entity.pdbx_description
1 polymer ?
#
loop_
_entity_poly.entity_id
_entity_poly.type
_entity_poly.pdbx_seq_one_letter_code
_entity_poly.pdbx_strand_id
1 'polypeptide(L)' 'MGRTPKSATGSKDSGMTQISISLPKPLVDQIDKMAEMDNRNRSNFIANTLANMARDFSNIAEPKKRLTK' A
#
# COMPACT_ATOMS: atom_id res chain seq x y z
N MET A 1 -33.17 32.66 -8.70
CA MET A 1 -32.76 31.25 -8.88
C MET A 1 -31.38 31.08 -8.29
N GLY A 2 -31.29 30.37 -7.16
CA GLY A 2 -30.10 30.29 -6.33
C GLY A 2 -28.98 29.49 -6.96
N ARG A 3 -27.76 30.03 -6.93
CA ARG A 3 -26.53 29.26 -7.17
C ARG A 3 -26.28 28.43 -5.92
N THR A 4 -26.41 27.11 -6.01
CA THR A 4 -25.90 26.22 -4.98
C THR A 4 -24.37 26.20 -5.05
N PRO A 5 -23.63 26.46 -3.96
CA PRO A 5 -22.21 26.19 -3.94
C PRO A 5 -22.01 24.67 -3.99
N LYS A 6 -21.26 24.20 -4.98
CA LYS A 6 -20.81 22.80 -5.06
C LYS A 6 -19.92 22.55 -3.85
N SER A 7 -20.44 21.82 -2.87
CA SER A 7 -19.74 21.46 -1.65
C SER A 7 -18.36 20.91 -1.97
N ALA A 8 -17.33 21.63 -1.55
CA ALA A 8 -15.97 21.13 -1.40
C ALA A 8 -15.95 20.17 -0.20
N THR A 9 -16.53 18.98 -0.38
CA THR A 9 -16.25 17.82 0.48
C THR A 9 -14.97 17.20 -0.08
N GLY A 10 -13.81 17.26 0.57
CA GLY A 10 -13.52 17.50 1.97
C GLY A 10 -12.31 16.63 2.24
N SER A 11 -11.19 17.27 2.57
CA SER A 11 -9.89 16.67 2.81
C SER A 11 -9.99 15.47 3.77
N LYS A 12 -9.95 14.25 3.22
CA LYS A 12 -9.64 13.01 3.94
C LYS A 12 -8.39 12.38 3.34
N ASP A 13 -7.37 13.21 3.16
CA ASP A 13 -6.04 12.75 2.77
C ASP A 13 -5.25 12.41 4.04
N SER A 14 -5.61 11.29 4.65
CA SER A 14 -4.93 10.79 5.85
C SER A 14 -3.63 10.08 5.44
N GLY A 15 -2.62 10.86 5.02
CA GLY A 15 -1.24 10.39 4.84
C GLY A 15 -1.01 9.32 3.77
N MET A 16 -1.92 9.13 2.81
CA MET A 16 -1.74 8.16 1.73
C MET A 16 -1.20 8.83 0.47
N THR A 17 0.01 8.44 0.04
CA THR A 17 0.54 8.88 -1.26
C THR A 17 -0.01 7.97 -2.35
N GLN A 18 -0.67 8.55 -3.36
CA GLN A 18 -1.12 7.81 -4.54
C GLN A 18 0.06 7.61 -5.50
N ILE A 19 0.26 6.36 -5.94
CA ILE A 19 1.27 6.01 -6.93
C ILE A 19 0.60 5.38 -8.15
N SER A 20 1.08 5.74 -9.34
CA SER A 20 0.68 5.11 -10.60
C SER A 20 1.85 4.29 -11.11
N ILE A 21 1.64 3.00 -11.34
CA ILE A 21 2.68 2.08 -11.83
C ILE A 21 2.16 1.28 -13.02
N SER A 22 3.03 1.01 -13.98
CA SER A 22 2.74 0.11 -15.09
C SER A 22 3.22 -1.29 -14.75
N LEU A 23 2.31 -2.27 -14.81
CA LEU A 23 2.61 -3.68 -14.55
C LEU A 23 2.17 -4.54 -15.75
N PRO A 24 2.88 -5.64 -16.04
CA PRO A 24 2.40 -6.61 -17.03
C PRO A 24 1.03 -7.16 -16.66
N LYS A 25 0.13 -7.29 -17.64
CA LYS A 25 -1.22 -7.83 -17.42
C LYS A 25 -1.25 -9.18 -16.69
N PRO A 26 -0.36 -10.15 -17.01
CA PRO A 26 -0.33 -11.43 -16.29
C PRO A 26 -0.04 -11.27 -14.79
N LEU A 27 0.79 -10.30 -14.41
CA LEU A 27 1.10 -10.03 -13.01
C LEU A 27 -0.11 -9.41 -12.30
N VAL A 28 -0.81 -8.49 -12.95
CA VAL A 28 -2.05 -7.91 -12.39
C VAL A 28 -3.09 -9.00 -12.12
N ASP A 29 -3.23 -9.96 -13.03
CA ASP A 29 -4.18 -11.07 -12.86
C ASP A 29 -3.80 -12.00 -11.71
N GLN A 30 -2.51 -12.23 -11.49
CA GLN A 30 -2.03 -12.98 -10.33
C GLN A 30 -2.30 -12.21 -9.03
N ILE A 31 -2.04 -10.90 -9.01
CA ILE A 31 -2.32 -10.04 -7.85
C ILE A 31 -3.81 -10.05 -7.51
N ASP A 32 -4.69 -9.96 -8.51
CA ASP A 32 -6.14 -9.98 -8.30
C ASP A 32 -6.60 -11.30 -7.66
N LYS A 33 -6.09 -12.44 -8.14
CA LYS A 33 -6.38 -13.75 -7.54
C LYS A 33 -5.90 -13.83 -6.10
N MET A 34 -4.68 -13.37 -5.82
CA MET A 34 -4.15 -13.38 -4.45
C MET A 34 -4.95 -12.46 -3.52
N ALA A 35 -5.39 -11.29 -4.00
CA ALA A 35 -6.23 -10.39 -3.25
C ALA A 35 -7.60 -11.00 -2.93
N GLU A 36 -8.21 -11.69 -3.91
CA GLU A 36 -9.47 -12.43 -3.73
C GLU A 36 -9.33 -13.54 -2.67
N MET A 37 -8.25 -14.32 -2.74
CA MET A 37 -7.95 -15.39 -1.76
C MET A 37 -7.76 -14.85 -0.33
N ASP A 38 -7.22 -13.63 -0.18
CA ASP A 38 -7.06 -12.94 1.11
C ASP A 38 -8.31 -12.13 1.52
N ASN A 39 -9.41 -12.24 0.76
CA ASN A 39 -10.65 -11.48 0.96
C ASN A 39 -10.43 -9.95 1.02
N ARG A 40 -9.55 -9.42 0.17
CA ARG A 40 -9.19 -8.00 0.09
C ARG A 40 -9.31 -7.46 -1.32
N ASN A 41 -9.44 -6.13 -1.42
CA ASN A 41 -9.27 -5.46 -2.71
C ASN A 41 -7.77 -5.37 -3.09
N ARG A 42 -7.52 -5.15 -4.38
CA ARG A 42 -6.17 -5.04 -4.96
C ARG A 42 -5.27 -4.05 -4.20
N SER A 43 -5.75 -2.83 -3.96
CA SER A 43 -4.94 -1.76 -3.34
C SER A 43 -4.52 -2.13 -1.90
N ASN A 44 -5.45 -2.70 -1.13
CA ASN A 44 -5.19 -3.14 0.24
C ASN A 44 -4.23 -4.33 0.28
N PHE A 45 -4.38 -5.28 -0.65
CA PHE A 45 -3.47 -6.41 -0.78
C PHE A 45 -2.05 -5.94 -1.12
N ILE A 46 -1.91 -5.05 -2.10
CA ILE A 46 -0.61 -4.48 -2.50
C ILE A 46 0.02 -3.72 -1.32
N ALA A 47 -0.74 -2.84 -0.65
CA ALA A 47 -0.24 -2.07 0.47
C ALA A 47 0.26 -2.95 1.63
N ASN A 48 -0.50 -4.00 1.98
CA ASN A 48 -0.10 -4.95 3.03
C ASN A 48 1.16 -5.72 2.65
N THR A 49 1.24 -6.18 1.39
CA THR A 49 2.40 -6.91 0.89
C THR A 49 3.66 -6.05 0.91
N LEU A 50 3.56 -4.79 0.45
CA LEU A 50 4.66 -3.82 0.50
C LEU A 50 5.10 -3.52 1.94
N ALA A 51 4.16 -3.37 2.87
CA ALA A 51 4.47 -3.11 4.28
C ALA A 51 5.22 -4.29 4.92
N ASN A 52 4.79 -5.53 4.65
CA ASN A 52 5.47 -6.73 5.14
C ASN A 52 6.89 -6.83 4.59
N MET A 53 7.08 -6.66 3.28
CA MET A 53 8.41 -6.65 2.68
C MET A 53 9.30 -5.56 3.30
N ALA A 54 8.80 -4.34 3.47
CA ALA A 54 9.58 -3.25 4.06
C ALA A 54 10.00 -3.55 5.51
N ARG A 55 9.11 -4.18 6.30
CA ARG A 55 9.43 -4.63 7.67
C ARG A 55 10.51 -5.70 7.66
N ASP A 56 10.42 -6.68 6.76
CA ASP A 56 11.41 -7.75 6.64
C ASP A 56 12.79 -7.19 6.27
N PHE A 57 12.86 -6.26 5.30
CA PHE A 57 14.10 -5.58 4.95
C PHE A 57 14.67 -4.74 6.10
N SER A 58 13.80 -4.04 6.85
CA SER A 58 14.23 -3.20 7.97
C SER A 58 14.77 -4.01 9.14
N ASN A 59 14.20 -5.20 9.40
CA ASN A 59 14.64 -6.10 10.46
C ASN A 59 15.97 -6.81 10.17
N ILE A 60 16.40 -6.86 8.91
CA ILE A 60 17.71 -7.42 8.52
C ILE A 60 18.84 -6.37 8.74
N ALA A 61 18.50 -5.08 8.85
CA ALA A 61 19.46 -3.98 8.89
C ALA A 61 20.05 -3.66 10.28
N GLU A 62 19.74 -4.42 11.33
CA GLU A 62 20.50 -4.33 12.58
C GLU A 62 21.74 -5.23 12.52
N PRO A 63 22.96 -4.70 12.34
CA PRO A 63 24.15 -5.47 12.64
C PRO A 63 24.08 -5.84 14.12
N LYS A 64 24.00 -7.14 14.43
CA LYS A 64 24.14 -7.67 15.78
C LYS A 64 25.25 -6.89 16.47
N LYS A 65 24.91 -5.99 17.40
CA LYS A 65 25.90 -5.35 18.26
C LYS A 65 26.66 -6.50 18.91
N ARG A 66 27.91 -6.69 18.50
CA ARG A 66 28.82 -7.57 19.19
C ARG A 66 28.90 -7.04 20.61
N LEU A 67 28.26 -7.73 21.56
CA LEU A 67 28.62 -7.57 22.96
C LEU A 67 30.05 -8.07 23.09
N THR A 68 31.00 -7.15 23.01
CA THR A 68 32.37 -7.37 23.42
C THR A 68 32.45 -7.22 24.93
N LYS A 69 32.74 -8.36 25.57
CA LYS A 69 33.26 -8.60 26.93
C LYS A 69 32.49 -8.04 28.12
#